data_AF-A0A9J6REG3-F1
#
_entry.id   AF-A0A9J6REG3-F1
#
_cell.length_a   1.000
_cell.length_b   1.000
_cell.length_c   1.000
_cell.angle_alpha   90.00
_cell.angle_beta   90.00
_cell.angle_gamma   90.00
#
_symmetry.space_group_name_H-M   'P 1'
#
loop_
_entity.id
_entity.type
_entity.pdbx_description
1 polymer ?
#
loop_
_entity_poly.entity_id
_entity_poly.type
_entity_poly.pdbx_seq_one_letter_code
_entity_poly.pdbx_strand_id
1 'polypeptide(L)'
;MERMEQLKTITYELRECVSESFSTNDREKKMDEMNQLLEKRAHILESIEPPYTEEEQAIGKELLPIDAEITEKMNAIFSNIKQEIRSVKKQKTLNKQYTNPYINVVTNDGTYWDKKK
;
A
#
# COMPACT_ATOMS: atom_id res chain seq x y z
N MET A 1 9.91 -1.83 -31.46
CA MET A 1 10.41 -0.45 -31.29
C MET A 1 9.47 0.40 -30.44
N GLU A 2 8.39 0.99 -30.98
CA GLU A 2 7.53 1.93 -30.24
C GLU A 2 7.01 1.40 -28.90
N ARG A 3 6.59 0.12 -28.86
CA ARG A 3 6.09 -0.53 -27.63
C ARG A 3 7.12 -0.61 -26.49
N MET A 4 8.39 -0.87 -26.81
CA MET A 4 9.45 -0.96 -25.79
C MET A 4 9.88 0.42 -25.31
N GLU A 5 9.83 1.44 -26.18
CA GLU A 5 10.02 2.83 -25.79
C GLU A 5 8.87 3.32 -24.90
N GLN A 6 7.62 2.97 -25.23
CA GLN A 6 6.45 3.24 -24.39
C GLN A 6 6.57 2.55 -23.02
N LEU A 7 7.01 1.27 -22.99
CA LEU A 7 7.29 0.56 -21.74
C LEU A 7 8.37 1.27 -20.93
N LYS A 8 9.42 1.75 -21.59
CA LYS A 8 10.50 2.50 -20.94
C LYS A 8 9.98 3.80 -20.32
N THR A 9 9.25 4.61 -21.07
CA THR A 9 8.66 5.86 -20.59
C THR A 9 7.75 5.63 -19.39
N ILE A 10 6.80 4.69 -19.49
CA ILE A 10 5.85 4.47 -18.39
C ILE A 10 6.52 3.91 -17.13
N THR A 11 7.60 3.15 -17.30
CA THR A 11 8.38 2.63 -16.17
C THR A 11 9.12 3.77 -15.45
N TYR A 12 9.62 4.77 -16.17
CA TYR A 12 10.18 5.97 -15.53
C TYR A 12 9.13 6.84 -14.83
N GLU A 13 7.98 7.05 -15.46
CA GLU A 13 6.85 7.78 -14.84
C GLU A 13 6.41 7.09 -13.54
N LEU A 14 6.30 5.75 -13.56
CA LEU A 14 5.97 4.97 -12.36
C LEU A 14 7.05 5.11 -11.28
N ARG A 15 8.35 5.09 -11.67
CA ARG A 15 9.45 5.32 -10.73
C ARG A 15 9.34 6.69 -10.07
N GLU A 16 9.04 7.74 -10.83
CA GLU A 16 8.88 9.10 -10.31
C GLU A 16 7.69 9.17 -9.35
N CYS A 17 6.52 8.69 -9.76
CA CYS A 17 5.30 8.65 -8.96
C CYS A 17 5.53 7.96 -7.60
N VAL A 18 6.24 6.83 -7.59
CA VAL A 18 6.53 6.04 -6.38
C VAL A 18 7.66 6.65 -5.52
N SER A 19 8.50 7.53 -6.09
CA SER A 19 9.60 8.20 -5.37
C SER A 19 9.15 9.44 -4.61
N GLU A 20 8.07 10.08 -5.04
CA GLU A 20 7.57 11.26 -4.36
C GLU A 20 6.92 10.93 -3.01
N SER A 21 7.03 11.85 -2.05
CA SER A 21 6.38 11.70 -0.76
C SER A 21 4.85 11.82 -0.88
N PHE A 22 4.13 11.00 -0.12
CA PHE A 22 2.68 11.06 -0.02
C PHE A 22 2.31 12.08 1.07
N SER A 23 1.72 13.21 0.68
CA SER A 23 1.00 14.06 1.62
C SER A 23 -0.33 13.41 1.97
N THR A 24 -0.86 13.64 3.18
CA THR A 24 -2.17 13.09 3.58
C THR A 24 -3.31 13.55 2.67
N ASN A 25 -3.22 14.76 2.11
CA ASN A 25 -4.24 15.33 1.24
C ASN A 25 -4.20 14.78 -0.19
N ASP A 26 -3.02 14.40 -0.69
CA ASP A 26 -2.85 13.97 -2.08
C ASP A 26 -2.80 12.45 -2.23
N ARG A 27 -2.90 11.72 -1.11
CA ARG A 27 -2.71 10.28 -1.07
C ARG A 27 -3.66 9.52 -1.99
N GLU A 28 -4.94 9.85 -1.99
CA GLU A 28 -5.95 9.18 -2.82
C GLU A 28 -5.65 9.40 -4.30
N LYS A 29 -5.42 10.66 -4.69
CA LYS A 29 -5.04 11.02 -6.06
C LYS A 29 -3.77 10.31 -6.53
N LYS A 30 -2.73 10.25 -5.70
CA LYS A 30 -1.48 9.55 -6.04
C LYS A 30 -1.65 8.03 -6.16
N MET A 31 -2.53 7.44 -5.34
CA MET A 31 -2.86 6.01 -5.47
C MET A 31 -3.59 5.73 -6.78
N ASP A 32 -4.52 6.59 -7.19
CA ASP A 32 -5.21 6.48 -8.47
C ASP A 32 -4.24 6.63 -9.64
N GLU A 33 -3.34 7.61 -9.59
CA GLU A 33 -2.32 7.82 -10.61
C GLU A 33 -1.38 6.61 -10.73
N MET A 34 -0.91 6.09 -9.60
CA MET A 34 -0.08 4.88 -9.57
C MET A 34 -0.81 3.67 -10.16
N ASN A 35 -2.08 3.46 -9.81
CA ASN A 35 -2.90 2.37 -10.37
C ASN A 35 -3.07 2.52 -11.88
N GLN A 36 -3.34 3.73 -12.38
CA GLN A 36 -3.46 3.98 -13.81
C GLN A 36 -2.15 3.69 -14.56
N LEU A 37 -1.01 4.07 -14.00
CA LEU A 37 0.31 3.77 -14.58
C LEU A 37 0.57 2.25 -14.61
N LEU A 38 0.23 1.54 -13.53
CA LEU A 38 0.36 0.08 -13.46
C LEU A 38 -0.53 -0.64 -14.49
N GLU A 39 -1.79 -0.23 -14.64
CA GLU A 39 -2.72 -0.82 -15.60
C GLU A 39 -2.25 -0.60 -17.04
N LYS A 40 -1.86 0.63 -17.38
CA LYS A 40 -1.30 0.95 -18.70
C LYS A 40 -0.02 0.13 -18.97
N ARG A 41 0.85 -0.01 -17.98
CA ARG A 41 2.09 -0.80 -18.10
C ARG A 41 1.78 -2.27 -18.32
N ALA A 42 0.81 -2.83 -17.61
CA ALA A 42 0.37 -4.21 -17.79
C ALA A 42 -0.15 -4.44 -19.21
N HIS A 43 -0.96 -3.53 -19.74
CA HIS A 43 -1.48 -3.63 -21.11
C HIS A 43 -0.37 -3.57 -22.17
N ILE A 44 0.65 -2.71 -21.98
CA ILE A 44 1.81 -2.66 -22.87
C ILE A 44 2.59 -3.99 -22.82
N LEU A 45 2.79 -4.55 -21.62
CA LEU A 45 3.48 -5.84 -21.45
C LEU A 45 2.75 -7.00 -22.13
N GLU A 46 1.42 -7.03 -22.11
CA GLU A 46 0.63 -8.03 -22.84
C GLU A 46 0.87 -7.98 -24.35
N SER A 47 1.17 -6.80 -24.89
CA SER A 47 1.43 -6.61 -26.32
C SER A 47 2.86 -6.97 -26.75
N ILE A 48 3.75 -7.28 -25.80
CA ILE A 48 5.16 -7.61 -26.04
C ILE A 48 5.30 -9.13 -26.13
N GLU A 49 5.39 -9.62 -27.36
CA GLU A 49 5.54 -11.03 -27.70
C GLU A 49 6.77 -11.28 -28.57
N PRO A 50 7.37 -12.48 -28.51
CA PRO A 50 8.51 -12.84 -29.36
C PRO A 50 8.12 -12.93 -30.84
N PRO A 51 9.07 -12.75 -31.78
CA PRO A 51 10.52 -12.60 -31.58
C PRO A 51 10.96 -11.17 -31.26
N TYR A 52 11.95 -11.05 -30.37
CA TYR A 52 12.51 -9.76 -29.93
C TYR A 52 13.75 -9.38 -30.74
N THR A 53 13.90 -8.08 -31.05
CA THR A 53 15.13 -7.55 -31.62
C THR A 53 16.21 -7.36 -30.54
N GLU A 54 17.48 -7.24 -30.95
CA GLU A 54 18.59 -6.96 -30.01
C GLU A 54 18.39 -5.65 -29.23
N GLU A 55 17.83 -4.63 -29.89
CA GLU A 55 17.52 -3.34 -29.28
C GLU A 55 16.42 -3.47 -28.21
N GLU A 56 15.37 -4.24 -28.49
CA GLU A 56 14.30 -4.50 -27.52
C GLU A 56 14.83 -5.27 -26.31
N GLN A 57 15.72 -6.25 -26.52
CA GLN A 57 16.39 -6.95 -25.43
C GLN A 57 17.29 -6.03 -24.60
N ALA A 58 17.98 -5.07 -25.23
CA ALA A 58 18.81 -4.10 -24.53
C ALA A 58 17.95 -3.19 -23.63
N ILE A 59 16.83 -2.68 -24.13
CA ILE A 59 15.87 -1.88 -23.35
C ILE A 59 15.32 -2.71 -22.18
N GLY A 60 14.92 -3.95 -22.42
CA GLY A 60 14.42 -4.84 -21.37
C GLY A 60 15.44 -5.02 -20.24
N LYS A 61 16.72 -5.24 -20.57
CA LYS A 61 17.80 -5.37 -19.58
C LYS A 61 18.04 -4.08 -18.78
N GLU A 62 17.91 -2.92 -19.41
CA GLU A 62 18.04 -1.61 -18.76
C GLU A 62 16.90 -1.37 -17.75
N LEU A 63 15.69 -1.87 -18.02
CA LEU A 63 14.52 -1.68 -17.16
C LEU A 63 14.50 -2.57 -15.92
N LEU A 64 15.11 -3.76 -15.97
CA LEU A 64 15.16 -4.70 -14.83
C LEU A 64 15.58 -4.06 -13.49
N PRO A 65 16.68 -3.30 -13.39
CA PRO A 65 17.06 -2.66 -12.12
C PRO A 65 16.04 -1.61 -11.66
N ILE A 66 15.40 -0.91 -12.59
CA ILE A 66 14.40 0.12 -12.29
C ILE A 66 13.12 -0.53 -11.75
N ASP A 67 12.69 -1.63 -12.36
CA ASP A 67 11.55 -2.42 -11.88
C ASP A 67 11.77 -2.95 -10.46
N ALA A 68 13.01 -3.37 -10.14
CA ALA A 68 13.36 -3.79 -8.79
C ALA A 68 13.25 -2.64 -7.78
N GLU A 69 13.75 -1.45 -8.13
CA GLU A 69 13.63 -0.23 -7.32
C GLU A 69 12.16 0.16 -7.07
N ILE A 70 11.34 0.16 -8.13
CA ILE A 70 9.90 0.43 -8.03
C ILE A 70 9.23 -0.55 -7.06
N THR A 71 9.53 -1.84 -7.21
CA THR A 71 8.95 -2.90 -6.37
C THR A 71 9.32 -2.71 -4.90
N GLU A 72 10.58 -2.38 -4.61
CA GLU A 72 11.03 -2.10 -3.24
C GLU A 72 10.28 -0.92 -2.62
N LYS A 73 10.18 0.20 -3.34
CA LYS A 73 9.49 1.39 -2.86
C LYS A 73 7.99 1.15 -2.66
N MET A 74 7.33 0.45 -3.59
CA MET A 74 5.92 0.07 -3.44
C MET A 74 5.69 -0.80 -2.20
N ASN A 75 6.58 -1.75 -1.91
CA ASN A 75 6.52 -2.56 -0.70
C ASN A 75 6.68 -1.70 0.57
N ALA A 76 7.58 -0.71 0.56
CA ALA A 76 7.74 0.23 1.65
C ALA A 76 6.47 1.06 1.89
N ILE A 77 5.87 1.59 0.82
CA ILE A 77 4.59 2.31 0.88
C ILE A 77 3.52 1.41 1.49
N PHE A 78 3.35 0.19 0.98
CA PHE A 78 2.35 -0.75 1.49
C PHE A 78 2.56 -1.11 2.96
N SER A 79 3.82 -1.25 3.40
CA SER A 79 4.16 -1.46 4.81
C SER A 79 3.74 -0.27 5.68
N ASN A 80 3.99 0.95 5.25
CA ASN A 80 3.57 2.17 5.96
C ASN A 80 2.04 2.22 6.11
N ILE A 81 1.29 1.94 5.03
CA ILE A 81 -0.18 1.87 5.08
C ILE A 81 -0.65 0.85 6.12
N LYS A 82 -0.05 -0.35 6.14
CA LYS A 82 -0.39 -1.37 7.14
C LYS A 82 -0.13 -0.91 8.56
N GLN A 83 0.98 -0.21 8.80
CA GLN A 83 1.31 0.34 10.11
C GLN A 83 0.31 1.40 10.56
N GLU A 84 -0.08 2.33 9.68
CA GLU A 84 -1.11 3.32 9.96
C GLU A 84 -2.45 2.67 10.34
N ILE A 85 -2.90 1.66 9.60
CA ILE A 85 -4.13 0.91 9.91
C ILE A 85 -4.05 0.29 11.31
N ARG A 86 -2.90 -0.29 11.68
CA ARG A 86 -2.68 -0.86 13.03
C ARG A 86 -2.74 0.21 14.11
N SER A 87 -2.11 1.37 13.88
CA SER A 87 -2.11 2.50 14.81
C SER A 87 -3.51 3.06 15.04
N VAL A 88 -4.30 3.25 13.98
CA VAL A 88 -5.69 3.71 14.07
C VAL A 88 -6.54 2.71 14.87
N LYS A 89 -6.37 1.40 14.64
CA LYS A 89 -7.06 0.35 15.42
C LYS A 89 -6.68 0.40 16.89
N LYS A 90 -5.39 0.55 17.21
CA LYS A 90 -4.89 0.65 18.59
C LYS A 90 -5.47 1.87 19.31
N GLN A 91 -5.51 3.03 18.65
CA GLN A 91 -6.08 4.25 19.22
C GLN A 91 -7.57 4.09 19.52
N LYS A 92 -8.34 3.43 18.64
CA LYS A 92 -9.76 3.12 18.90
C LYS A 92 -9.94 2.22 20.13
N THR A 93 -9.10 1.20 20.31
CA THR A 93 -9.15 0.31 21.48
C THR A 93 -8.85 1.05 22.78
N LEU A 94 -7.81 1.90 22.79
CA LEU A 94 -7.47 2.71 23.96
C LEU A 94 -8.59 3.69 24.31
N ASN A 95 -9.13 4.43 23.33
CA ASN A 95 -10.25 5.35 23.56
C ASN A 95 -11.48 4.63 24.12
N LYS A 96 -11.76 3.39 23.72
CA LYS A 96 -12.86 2.59 24.28
C LYS A 96 -12.60 2.17 25.74
N GLN A 97 -11.35 1.88 26.11
CA GLN A 97 -10.97 1.57 27.49
C GLN A 97 -11.07 2.80 28.41
N TYR A 98 -10.72 3.99 27.93
CA TYR A 98 -10.83 5.23 28.71
C TYR A 98 -12.27 5.76 28.84
N THR A 99 -13.13 5.51 27.85
CA THR A 99 -14.53 5.98 27.88
C THR A 99 -15.45 5.07 28.69
N ASN A 100 -15.01 3.87 29.08
CA ASN A 100 -15.83 2.97 29.90
C ASN A 100 -15.01 2.23 30.98
N PRO A 101 -14.53 2.95 32.02
CA PRO A 101 -13.73 2.39 33.11
C PRO A 101 -14.49 1.40 34.01
N TYR A 102 -15.80 1.21 33.80
CA TYR A 102 -16.67 0.39 34.66
C TYR A 102 -17.17 -0.90 34.02
N ILE A 103 -16.84 -1.23 32.76
CA ILE A 103 -17.25 -2.52 32.14
C ILE A 103 -16.76 -3.72 32.95
N ASN A 104 -15.56 -3.63 33.54
CA ASN A 104 -15.00 -4.73 34.34
C ASN A 104 -15.48 -4.75 35.80
N VAL A 105 -16.31 -3.80 36.23
CA VAL A 105 -16.78 -3.67 37.63
C VAL A 105 -18.20 -4.23 37.82
N VAL A 106 -18.92 -4.57 36.75
CA VAL A 106 -20.33 -5.00 36.82
C VAL A 106 -20.50 -6.50 37.08
N THR A 107 -19.43 -7.30 37.19
CA THR A 107 -19.55 -8.75 37.47
C THR A 107 -18.74 -9.18 38.70
N ASN A 108 -18.96 -8.53 39.83
CA ASN A 108 -18.68 -9.15 41.13
C ASN A 108 -19.97 -9.12 41.95
N ASP A 109 -20.81 -10.10 41.63
CA ASP A 109 -21.97 -10.60 42.36
C ASP A 109 -22.14 -10.03 43.79
N GLY A 110 -22.94 -8.97 43.90
CA GLY A 110 -23.33 -8.36 45.18
C GLY A 110 -24.31 -9.27 45.91
N THR A 111 -23.85 -10.40 46.43
CA THR A 111 -24.70 -11.28 47.24
C THR A 111 -24.74 -10.78 48.68
N TYR A 112 -25.78 -10.01 49.03
CA TYR A 112 -26.11 -9.67 50.41
C TYR A 112 -26.60 -10.92 51.15
N TRP A 113 -25.84 -11.37 52.14
CA TRP A 113 -26.26 -12.41 53.08
C TRP A 113 -27.07 -11.78 54.22
N ASP A 114 -28.39 -11.69 54.06
CA ASP A 114 -29.30 -11.54 55.20
C ASP A 114 -29.72 -12.94 55.68
N LYS A 115 -29.05 -13.45 56.71
CA LYS A 115 -29.56 -14.58 57.48
C LYS A 115 -29.94 -14.07 58.87
N LYS A 116 -31.23 -13.74 59.02
CA LYS A 116 -31.89 -13.47 60.30
C LYS A 116 -31.89 -14.73 61.18
N LYS A 117 -31.59 -14.53 62.46
CA LYS A 117 -32.01 -15.42 63.56
C LYS A 117 -33.37 -14.96 64.07
#